data_AF-A0A438GQ33-F1
#
_entry.id   AF-A0A438GQ33-F1
#
_cell.length_a   1.000
_cell.length_b   1.000
_cell.length_c   1.000
_cell.angle_alpha   90.00
_cell.angle_beta   90.00
_cell.angle_gamma   90.00
#
_symmetry.space_group_name_H-M   'P 1'
#
loop_
_entity.id
_entity.type
_entity.pdbx_description
1 polymer ?
#
loop_
_entity_poly.entity_id
_entity_poly.type
_entity_poly.pdbx_seq_one_letter_code
_entity_poly.pdbx_strand_id
1 'polypeptide(L)'
;MDSECSKHFGLIAVAMCLDKAAVISDAEIKSGDFSNPWNLCTVTQVEELKILIRMFPIWATGIVFSAVYAQMSTMFVEQGMVMDTTVGSFTIPPASLSTFDVISVIFWVPVYDRILVPIARKFTGKERGFSELQRMGIGLFLSVLCMSAAALVEIKRLQLATALDLVDEDVAVPLSILWQIPQYFLLGAAEVFTFIGQLEFFYDQSPDAMRSLCSALSLLTTSLGNYLSAFILTVVTTLTTEDGKTGWIPDNLNKGHLDYYFWLLAGLSFLNLLVYMICAKIYKRKKGS
;
A
#
# COMPACT_ATOMS: atom_id res chain seq x y z
N MET A 1 -19.11 19.09 9.03
CA MET A 1 -20.24 18.14 8.91
C MET A 1 -20.70 17.96 7.46
N ASP A 2 -20.41 18.91 6.55
CA ASP A 2 -20.91 18.86 5.16
C ASP A 2 -20.10 17.99 4.18
N SER A 3 -18.83 17.71 4.46
CA SER A 3 -17.98 16.87 3.58
C SER A 3 -18.31 15.37 3.67
N GLU A 4 -18.70 14.87 4.86
CA GLU A 4 -19.14 13.49 5.04
C GLU A 4 -20.50 13.24 4.39
N CYS A 5 -21.41 14.22 4.44
CA CYS A 5 -22.73 14.12 3.82
C CYS A 5 -22.64 14.10 2.27
N SER A 6 -21.71 14.85 1.68
CA SER A 6 -21.49 14.88 0.22
C SER A 6 -20.92 13.55 -0.31
N LYS A 7 -19.97 12.93 0.39
CA LYS A 7 -19.41 11.60 0.03
C LYS A 7 -20.43 10.48 0.22
N HIS A 8 -21.28 10.58 1.26
CA HIS A 8 -22.39 9.68 1.50
C HIS A 8 -23.44 9.76 0.38
N PHE A 9 -23.61 10.93 -0.26
CA PHE A 9 -24.50 11.12 -1.41
C PHE A 9 -23.95 10.51 -2.70
N GLY A 10 -22.64 10.59 -2.96
CA GLY A 10 -22.03 10.06 -4.18
C GLY A 10 -22.11 8.53 -4.31
N LEU A 11 -21.81 7.80 -3.23
CA LEU A 11 -21.88 6.33 -3.22
C LEU A 11 -23.34 5.82 -3.23
N ILE A 12 -24.27 6.56 -2.62
CA ILE A 12 -25.71 6.30 -2.71
C ILE A 12 -26.22 6.58 -4.12
N ALA A 13 -25.81 7.68 -4.76
CA ALA A 13 -26.21 8.04 -6.12
C ALA A 13 -25.75 6.99 -7.14
N VAL A 14 -24.51 6.51 -7.06
CA VAL A 14 -24.02 5.42 -7.92
C VAL A 14 -24.80 4.12 -7.66
N ALA A 15 -25.09 3.78 -6.39
CA ALA A 15 -25.89 2.61 -6.07
C ALA A 15 -27.33 2.71 -6.62
N MET A 16 -27.96 3.89 -6.55
CA MET A 16 -29.30 4.12 -7.12
C MET A 16 -29.31 4.10 -8.66
N CYS A 17 -28.23 4.53 -9.31
CA CYS A 17 -28.11 4.41 -10.77
C CYS A 17 -28.02 2.95 -11.22
N LEU A 18 -27.37 2.08 -10.43
CA LEU A 18 -27.26 0.66 -10.72
C LEU A 18 -28.57 -0.09 -10.46
N ASP A 19 -29.41 0.38 -9.52
CA ASP A 19 -30.76 -0.18 -9.34
C ASP A 19 -31.60 -0.10 -10.61
N LYS A 20 -31.42 0.93 -11.44
CA LYS A 20 -32.11 1.05 -12.72
C LYS A 20 -31.75 -0.04 -13.73
N ALA A 21 -30.59 -0.69 -13.61
CA ALA A 21 -30.17 -1.77 -14.50
C ALA A 21 -30.89 -3.10 -14.22
N ALA A 22 -31.54 -3.22 -13.05
CA ALA A 22 -32.40 -4.36 -12.71
C ALA A 22 -33.90 -4.06 -12.90
N VAL A 23 -34.25 -2.87 -13.41
CA VAL A 23 -35.64 -2.49 -13.67
C VAL A 23 -35.96 -2.79 -15.13
N ILE A 24 -37.00 -3.60 -15.35
CA ILE A 24 -37.51 -3.93 -16.68
C ILE A 24 -37.93 -2.64 -17.39
N SER A 25 -37.36 -2.39 -18.57
CA SER A 25 -37.64 -1.20 -19.36
C SER A 25 -38.90 -1.35 -20.21
N ASP A 26 -39.59 -0.24 -20.51
CA ASP A 26 -40.80 -0.23 -21.36
C ASP A 26 -40.55 -0.78 -22.77
N ALA A 27 -39.28 -0.79 -23.23
CA ALA A 27 -38.86 -1.37 -24.49
C ALA A 27 -38.84 -2.91 -24.47
N GLU A 28 -38.46 -3.51 -23.33
CA GLU A 28 -38.40 -4.97 -23.13
C GLU A 28 -39.79 -5.57 -22.92
N ILE A 29 -40.69 -4.84 -22.25
CA ILE A 29 -42.11 -5.21 -22.13
C ILE A 29 -42.76 -5.27 -23.51
N LYS A 30 -42.35 -4.39 -24.43
CA LYS A 30 -42.85 -4.34 -25.81
C LYS A 30 -42.20 -5.37 -26.75
N SER A 31 -40.93 -5.70 -26.55
CA SER A 31 -40.21 -6.68 -27.39
C SER A 31 -40.43 -8.13 -26.95
N GLY A 32 -40.75 -8.37 -25.68
CA GLY A 32 -40.90 -9.71 -25.10
C GLY A 32 -39.60 -10.49 -24.96
N ASP A 33 -38.45 -9.87 -25.27
CA ASP A 33 -37.12 -10.47 -25.18
C ASP A 33 -36.43 -10.03 -23.89
N PHE A 34 -36.42 -10.93 -22.91
CA PHE A 34 -35.78 -10.74 -21.60
C PHE A 34 -34.43 -11.47 -21.50
N SER A 35 -33.92 -12.01 -22.62
CA SER A 35 -32.76 -12.89 -22.62
C SER A 35 -31.43 -12.14 -22.70
N ASN A 36 -31.44 -10.86 -23.09
CA ASN A 36 -30.22 -10.09 -23.33
C ASN A 36 -29.62 -9.55 -22.01
N PRO A 37 -28.50 -10.13 -21.50
CA PRO A 37 -27.93 -9.74 -20.20
C PRO A 37 -27.31 -8.34 -20.19
N TRP A 38 -27.14 -7.73 -21.37
CA TRP A 38 -26.62 -6.37 -21.52
C TRP A 38 -27.70 -5.29 -21.36
N ASN A 39 -28.98 -5.66 -21.48
CA ASN A 39 -30.11 -4.73 -21.32
C ASN A 39 -30.83 -4.93 -19.97
N LEU A 40 -30.90 -6.17 -19.48
CA LEU A 40 -31.55 -6.52 -18.22
C LEU A 40 -30.63 -7.35 -17.31
N CYS A 41 -30.20 -6.76 -16.19
CA CYS A 41 -29.41 -7.45 -15.17
C CYS A 41 -30.31 -8.02 -14.07
N THR A 42 -29.95 -9.18 -13.53
CA THR A 42 -30.61 -9.68 -12.32
C THR A 42 -30.30 -8.79 -11.11
N VAL A 43 -31.22 -8.71 -10.16
CA VAL A 43 -31.01 -8.00 -8.90
C VAL A 43 -29.75 -8.50 -8.19
N THR A 44 -29.49 -9.81 -8.26
CA THR A 44 -28.26 -10.42 -7.73
C THR A 44 -27.01 -9.85 -8.36
N GLN A 45 -26.92 -9.76 -9.70
CA GLN A 45 -25.75 -9.17 -10.38
C GLN A 45 -25.54 -7.69 -10.02
N VAL A 46 -26.64 -6.94 -9.87
CA VAL A 46 -26.58 -5.54 -9.45
C VAL A 46 -26.09 -5.41 -8.00
N GLU A 47 -26.53 -6.27 -7.10
CA GLU A 47 -26.04 -6.31 -5.72
C GLU A 47 -24.56 -6.71 -5.62
N GLU A 48 -24.13 -7.71 -6.41
CA GLU A 48 -22.74 -8.14 -6.50
C GLU A 48 -21.82 -6.99 -6.96
N LEU A 49 -22.22 -6.26 -8.00
CA LEU A 49 -21.48 -5.08 -8.48
C LEU A 49 -21.44 -3.95 -7.44
N LYS A 50 -22.55 -3.69 -6.75
CA LYS A 50 -22.59 -2.68 -5.68
C LYS A 50 -21.65 -3.01 -4.53
N ILE A 51 -21.48 -4.30 -4.20
CA ILE A 51 -20.50 -4.74 -3.18
C ILE A 51 -19.08 -4.38 -3.64
N LEU A 52 -18.72 -4.68 -4.89
CA LEU A 52 -17.41 -4.32 -5.44
C LEU A 52 -17.15 -2.81 -5.45
N ILE A 53 -18.15 -2.01 -5.84
CA ILE A 53 -18.04 -0.54 -5.83
C ILE A 53 -17.83 -0.01 -4.41
N ARG A 54 -18.43 -0.64 -3.40
CA ARG A 54 -18.19 -0.28 -1.98
C ARG A 54 -16.79 -0.67 -1.50
N MET A 55 -16.19 -1.71 -2.07
CA MET A 55 -14.83 -2.15 -1.75
C MET A 55 -13.76 -1.30 -2.46
N PHE A 56 -14.10 -0.67 -3.59
CA PHE A 56 -13.18 0.08 -4.41
C PHE A 56 -12.39 1.19 -3.68
N PRO A 57 -12.98 2.01 -2.78
CA PRO A 57 -12.22 3.02 -2.04
C PRO A 57 -11.17 2.40 -1.11
N ILE A 58 -11.47 1.25 -0.50
CA ILE A 58 -10.53 0.51 0.35
C ILE A 58 -9.42 -0.10 -0.52
N TRP A 59 -9.79 -0.72 -1.63
CA TRP A 59 -8.84 -1.26 -2.61
C TRP A 59 -7.85 -0.20 -3.11
N ALA A 60 -8.35 1.01 -3.42
CA ALA A 60 -7.53 2.10 -3.95
C ALA A 60 -6.42 2.53 -2.99
N THR A 61 -6.66 2.49 -1.67
CA THR A 61 -5.62 2.79 -0.67
C THR A 61 -4.49 1.76 -0.64
N GLY A 62 -4.75 0.53 -1.11
CA GLY A 62 -3.73 -0.50 -1.28
C GLY A 62 -2.73 -0.16 -2.39
N ILE A 63 -3.11 0.65 -3.38
CA ILE A 63 -2.22 1.07 -4.49
C ILE A 63 -1.04 1.88 -3.94
N VAL A 64 -1.31 2.79 -2.99
CA VAL A 64 -0.26 3.60 -2.35
C VAL A 64 0.69 2.71 -1.55
N PHE A 65 0.16 1.72 -0.81
CA PHE A 65 1.00 0.74 -0.13
C PHE A 65 1.89 -0.04 -1.11
N SER A 66 1.35 -0.52 -2.23
CA SER A 66 2.13 -1.19 -3.27
C SER A 66 3.22 -0.29 -3.87
N ALA A 67 2.98 1.02 -4.01
CA ALA A 67 4.00 1.98 -4.47
C ALA A 67 5.14 2.16 -3.45
N VAL A 68 4.82 2.12 -2.16
CA VAL A 68 5.78 2.17 -1.05
C VAL A 68 6.58 0.88 -0.97
N TYR A 69 5.92 -0.27 -1.13
CA TYR A 69 6.55 -1.58 -1.17
C TYR A 69 7.54 -1.71 -2.34
N ALA A 70 7.21 -1.14 -3.51
CA ALA A 70 8.10 -1.15 -4.68
C ALA A 70 9.46 -0.45 -4.44
N GLN A 71 9.55 0.46 -3.46
CA GLN A 71 10.82 1.13 -3.11
C GLN A 71 11.88 0.19 -2.57
N MET A 72 11.46 -0.95 -2.01
CA MET A 72 12.33 -1.97 -1.46
C MET A 72 13.34 -2.51 -2.48
N SER A 73 12.92 -2.67 -3.73
CA SER A 73 13.75 -3.16 -4.83
C SER A 73 14.49 -2.06 -5.59
N THR A 74 14.22 -0.79 -5.30
CA THR A 74 14.79 0.36 -6.00
C THR A 74 15.53 1.26 -5.00
N MET A 75 14.86 2.24 -4.42
CA MET A 75 15.48 3.28 -3.59
C MET A 75 16.17 2.76 -2.34
N PHE A 76 15.71 1.64 -1.77
CA PHE A 76 16.42 1.02 -0.64
C PHE A 76 17.75 0.38 -1.09
N VAL A 77 17.79 -0.16 -2.30
CA VAL A 77 19.01 -0.71 -2.91
C VAL A 77 19.98 0.43 -3.23
N GLU A 78 19.49 1.51 -3.84
CA GLU A 78 20.28 2.72 -4.13
C GLU A 78 20.88 3.32 -2.85
N GLN A 79 20.07 3.46 -1.79
CA GLN A 79 20.57 3.87 -0.47
C GLN A 79 21.68 2.94 0.04
N GLY A 80 21.52 1.62 -0.12
CA GLY A 80 22.50 0.64 0.34
C GLY A 80 23.79 0.61 -0.50
N MET A 81 23.72 1.03 -1.78
CA MET A 81 24.89 1.11 -2.66
C MET A 81 25.90 2.18 -2.25
N VAL A 82 25.44 3.23 -1.57
CA VAL A 82 26.28 4.32 -1.04
C VAL A 82 26.60 4.19 0.45
N MET A 83 26.43 2.98 1.01
CA MET A 83 26.75 2.63 2.39
C MET A 83 27.91 1.62 2.44
N ASP A 84 28.51 1.48 3.62
CA ASP A 84 29.55 0.46 3.83
C ASP A 84 28.93 -0.94 3.85
N THR A 85 29.22 -1.69 2.79
CA THR A 85 28.74 -3.05 2.56
C THR A 85 29.61 -4.12 3.22
N THR A 86 30.71 -3.73 3.87
CA THR A 86 31.62 -4.68 4.52
C THR A 86 31.19 -5.00 5.94
N VAL A 87 31.10 -6.29 6.25
CA VAL A 87 30.85 -6.81 7.61
C VAL A 87 31.96 -7.80 7.93
N GLY A 88 32.98 -7.31 8.64
CA GLY A 88 34.20 -8.08 8.91
C GLY A 88 34.96 -8.36 7.62
N SER A 89 35.03 -9.63 7.19
CA SER A 89 35.71 -10.05 5.96
C SER A 89 34.77 -10.31 4.78
N PHE A 90 33.45 -10.09 4.95
CA PHE A 90 32.45 -10.39 3.93
C PHE A 90 31.79 -9.11 3.42
N THR A 91 31.59 -9.02 2.10
CA THR A 91 30.88 -7.91 1.46
C THR A 91 29.46 -8.33 1.15
N ILE A 92 28.48 -7.65 1.76
CA ILE A 92 27.06 -7.95 1.57
C ILE A 92 26.53 -7.11 0.39
N PRO A 93 26.04 -7.73 -0.70
CA PRO A 93 25.43 -6.98 -1.79
C PRO A 93 24.17 -6.24 -1.31
N PRO A 94 23.96 -4.95 -1.64
CA PRO A 94 22.79 -4.19 -1.17
C PRO A 94 21.45 -4.84 -1.50
N ALA A 95 21.30 -5.39 -2.71
CA ALA A 95 20.09 -6.09 -3.12
C ALA A 95 19.75 -7.32 -2.25
N SER A 96 20.75 -7.92 -1.59
CA SER A 96 20.55 -9.09 -0.72
C SER A 96 19.85 -8.74 0.60
N LEU A 97 19.76 -7.45 0.97
CA LEU A 97 19.02 -7.00 2.15
C LEU A 97 17.52 -7.26 2.06
N SER A 98 16.99 -7.47 0.85
CA SER A 98 15.64 -7.99 0.65
C SER A 98 15.38 -9.31 1.42
N THR A 99 16.42 -10.07 1.74
CA THR A 99 16.30 -11.27 2.59
C THR A 99 15.79 -10.95 4.00
N PHE A 100 16.10 -9.78 4.56
CA PHE A 100 15.63 -9.39 5.90
C PHE A 100 14.12 -9.16 5.93
N ASP A 101 13.53 -8.72 4.82
CA ASP A 101 12.09 -8.64 4.67
C ASP A 101 11.46 -10.05 4.69
N VAL A 102 12.01 -10.99 3.92
CA VAL A 102 11.56 -12.41 3.95
C VAL A 102 11.68 -13.01 5.36
N ILE A 103 12.79 -12.75 6.06
CA ILE A 103 12.96 -13.17 7.46
C ILE A 103 11.91 -12.54 8.36
N SER A 104 11.60 -11.25 8.15
CA SER A 104 10.55 -10.54 8.87
C SER A 104 9.19 -11.17 8.63
N VAL A 105 8.83 -11.51 7.40
CA VAL A 105 7.58 -12.22 7.05
C VAL A 105 7.53 -13.58 7.75
N ILE A 106 8.59 -14.38 7.68
CA ILE A 106 8.69 -15.69 8.34
C ILE A 106 8.53 -15.56 9.86
N PHE A 107 8.99 -14.45 10.44
CA PHE A 107 8.81 -14.17 11.87
C PHE A 107 7.39 -13.70 12.20
N TRP A 108 6.84 -12.76 11.43
CA TRP A 108 5.55 -12.12 11.73
C TRP A 108 4.35 -13.02 11.45
N VAL A 109 4.42 -13.94 10.49
CA VAL A 109 3.32 -14.88 10.20
C VAL A 109 2.99 -15.76 11.42
N PRO A 110 3.94 -16.50 12.04
CA PRO A 110 3.68 -17.25 13.28
C PRO A 110 3.30 -16.36 14.46
N VAL A 111 3.92 -15.19 14.61
CA VAL A 111 3.57 -14.23 15.68
C VAL A 111 2.12 -13.78 15.53
N TYR A 112 1.69 -13.54 14.30
CA TYR A 112 0.33 -13.17 14.00
C TYR A 112 -0.65 -14.29 14.36
N ASP A 113 -0.46 -15.50 13.82
CA ASP A 113 -1.39 -16.61 14.00
C ASP A 113 -1.41 -17.15 15.44
N ARG A 114 -0.26 -17.21 16.11
CA ARG A 114 -0.14 -17.86 17.42
C ARG A 114 -0.18 -16.90 18.61
N ILE A 115 0.16 -15.63 18.43
CA ILE A 115 0.23 -14.67 19.52
C ILE A 115 -0.86 -13.62 19.34
N LEU A 116 -0.88 -12.91 18.22
CA LEU A 116 -1.79 -11.78 18.03
C LEU A 116 -3.25 -12.22 17.88
N VAL A 117 -3.54 -13.27 17.11
CA VAL A 117 -4.93 -13.76 16.95
C VAL A 117 -5.54 -14.24 18.26
N PRO A 118 -4.88 -15.09 19.07
CA PRO A 118 -5.44 -15.53 20.37
C PRO A 118 -5.60 -14.39 21.37
N ILE A 119 -4.63 -13.47 21.43
CA ILE A 119 -4.71 -12.28 22.29
C ILE A 119 -5.89 -11.42 21.86
N ALA A 120 -5.98 -11.10 20.57
CA ALA A 120 -7.08 -10.30 20.06
C ALA A 120 -8.42 -10.99 20.29
N ARG A 121 -8.52 -12.32 20.13
CA ARG A 121 -9.74 -13.08 20.43
C ARG A 121 -10.16 -12.95 21.90
N LYS A 122 -9.20 -12.94 22.84
CA LYS A 122 -9.48 -12.71 24.27
C LYS A 122 -10.03 -11.31 24.55
N PHE A 123 -9.51 -10.28 23.86
CA PHE A 123 -9.92 -8.89 24.09
C PHE A 123 -11.17 -8.48 23.31
N THR A 124 -11.33 -8.93 22.07
CA THR A 124 -12.43 -8.52 21.19
C THR A 124 -13.63 -9.45 21.23
N GLY A 125 -13.46 -10.68 21.74
CA GLY A 125 -14.49 -11.72 21.74
C GLY A 125 -14.87 -12.24 20.34
N LYS A 126 -14.20 -11.78 19.28
CA LYS A 126 -14.44 -12.24 17.90
C LYS A 126 -13.56 -13.44 17.58
N GLU A 127 -14.08 -14.44 16.86
CA GLU A 127 -13.34 -15.68 16.54
C GLU A 127 -12.00 -15.43 15.84
N ARG A 128 -11.93 -14.40 14.97
CA ARG A 128 -10.71 -14.02 14.24
C ARG A 128 -9.82 -13.00 14.97
N GLY A 129 -10.21 -12.54 16.16
CA GLY A 129 -9.47 -11.57 16.97
C GLY A 129 -9.51 -10.14 16.40
N PHE A 130 -8.80 -9.87 15.31
CA PHE A 130 -8.82 -8.56 14.62
C PHE A 130 -9.80 -8.56 13.44
N SER A 131 -10.39 -7.40 13.15
CA SER A 131 -11.11 -7.20 11.89
C SER A 131 -10.15 -7.12 10.71
N GLU A 132 -10.55 -7.58 9.52
CA GLU A 132 -9.75 -7.43 8.28
C GLU A 132 -9.29 -5.98 8.07
N LEU A 133 -10.21 -5.01 8.23
CA LEU A 133 -9.90 -3.59 8.13
C LEU A 133 -8.90 -3.08 9.19
N GLN A 134 -8.90 -3.67 10.39
CA GLN A 134 -7.92 -3.29 11.42
C GLN A 134 -6.54 -3.81 11.06
N ARG A 135 -6.45 -5.03 10.52
CA ARG A 135 -5.20 -5.65 10.08
C ARG A 135 -4.56 -4.81 8.96
N MET A 136 -5.33 -4.47 7.93
CA MET A 136 -4.88 -3.58 6.85
C MET A 136 -4.45 -2.20 7.38
N GLY A 137 -5.20 -1.60 8.31
CA GLY A 137 -4.83 -0.31 8.92
C GLY A 137 -3.52 -0.35 9.69
N ILE A 138 -3.24 -1.46 10.41
CA ILE A 138 -1.95 -1.66 11.10
C ILE A 138 -0.82 -1.73 10.07
N GLY A 139 -1.00 -2.46 8.97
CA GLY A 139 0.01 -2.56 7.92
C GLY A 139 0.32 -1.21 7.26
N LEU A 140 -0.71 -0.42 6.93
CA LEU A 140 -0.54 0.95 6.43
C LEU A 140 0.16 1.88 7.44
N PHE A 141 -0.07 1.70 8.74
CA PHE A 141 0.64 2.45 9.76
C PHE A 141 2.12 2.03 9.86
N LEU A 142 2.40 0.73 9.79
CA LEU A 142 3.78 0.22 9.76
C LEU A 142 4.55 0.69 8.53
N SER A 143 3.89 0.87 7.38
CA SER A 143 4.55 1.42 6.18
C SER A 143 4.99 2.88 6.37
N VAL A 144 4.23 3.68 7.13
CA VAL A 144 4.64 5.04 7.53
C VAL A 144 5.89 4.99 8.39
N LEU A 145 5.94 4.09 9.37
CA LEU A 145 7.11 3.90 10.24
C LEU A 145 8.32 3.41 9.45
N CYS A 146 8.13 2.51 8.49
CA CYS A 146 9.17 2.03 7.59
C CYS A 146 9.80 3.18 6.80
N MET A 147 8.98 4.01 6.13
CA MET A 147 9.49 5.15 5.34
C MET A 147 10.15 6.20 6.24
N SER A 148 9.63 6.41 7.45
CA SER A 148 10.25 7.28 8.44
C SER A 148 11.62 6.74 8.90
N ALA A 149 11.75 5.43 9.14
CA ALA A 149 13.02 4.80 9.48
C ALA A 149 14.05 4.94 8.35
N ALA A 150 13.63 4.72 7.10
CA ALA A 150 14.50 4.92 5.93
C ALA A 150 14.99 6.36 5.81
N ALA A 151 14.10 7.34 6.02
CA ALA A 151 14.47 8.75 6.05
C ALA A 151 15.48 9.09 7.16
N LEU A 152 15.30 8.51 8.35
CA LEU A 152 16.21 8.74 9.48
C LEU A 152 17.61 8.14 9.23
N VAL A 153 17.68 6.94 8.65
CA VAL A 153 18.95 6.31 8.24
C VAL A 153 19.64 7.19 7.20
N GLU A 154 18.89 7.74 6.25
CA GLU A 154 19.44 8.60 5.21
C GLU A 154 19.97 9.93 5.75
N ILE A 155 19.23 10.56 6.67
CA ILE A 155 19.71 11.77 7.36
C ILE A 155 21.03 11.49 8.08
N LYS A 156 21.16 10.32 8.72
CA LYS A 156 22.41 9.93 9.40
C LYS A 156 23.54 9.69 8.42
N ARG A 157 23.26 9.07 7.26
CA ARG A 157 24.23 8.86 6.19
C ARG A 157 24.73 10.19 5.62
N LEU A 158 23.83 11.12 5.29
CA LEU A 158 24.17 12.44 4.77
C LEU A 158 24.97 13.27 5.79
N GLN A 159 24.60 13.23 7.08
CA GLN A 159 25.38 13.88 8.14
C GLN A 159 26.83 13.39 8.20
N LEU A 160 27.06 12.09 8.01
CA LEU A 160 28.41 11.52 7.97
C LEU A 160 29.15 11.89 6.67
N ALA A 161 28.46 11.90 5.53
CA ALA A 161 29.03 12.33 4.25
C ALA A 161 29.56 13.78 4.34
N THR A 162 28.78 14.68 4.93
CA THR A 162 29.19 16.08 5.15
C THR A 162 30.33 16.19 6.17
N ALA A 163 30.27 15.44 7.27
CA ALA A 163 31.30 15.51 8.31
C ALA A 163 32.68 15.00 7.83
N LEU A 164 32.69 14.09 6.85
CA LEU A 164 33.88 13.50 6.27
C LEU A 164 34.28 14.13 4.93
N ASP A 165 33.59 15.20 4.50
CA ASP A 165 33.82 15.90 3.23
C ASP A 165 33.70 15.00 1.98
N LEU A 166 32.88 13.94 2.07
CA LEU A 166 32.63 12.96 1.01
C LEU A 166 31.48 13.36 0.07
N VAL A 167 30.91 14.56 0.24
CA VAL A 167 29.72 15.02 -0.49
C VAL A 167 29.98 15.12 -2.00
N ASP A 168 31.20 15.54 -2.38
CA ASP A 168 31.58 15.66 -3.78
C ASP A 168 32.10 14.37 -4.41
N GLU A 169 32.42 13.36 -3.60
CA GLU A 169 32.93 12.08 -4.05
C GLU A 169 31.80 11.07 -4.25
N ASP A 170 31.92 10.22 -5.27
CA ASP A 170 31.00 9.11 -5.53
C ASP A 170 31.51 7.85 -4.81
N VAL A 171 31.67 7.96 -3.48
CA VAL A 171 32.25 6.93 -2.62
C VAL A 171 31.25 6.58 -1.52
N ALA A 172 31.24 5.29 -1.13
CA ALA A 172 30.41 4.82 -0.04
C ALA A 172 30.75 5.53 1.28
N VAL A 173 29.71 6.01 1.96
CA VAL A 173 29.83 6.60 3.29
C VAL A 173 30.11 5.47 4.30
N PRO A 174 31.00 5.65 5.29
CA PRO A 174 31.32 4.64 6.31
C PRO A 174 30.20 4.48 7.35
N LEU A 175 28.99 4.21 6.87
CA LEU A 175 27.82 3.82 7.63
C LEU A 175 27.46 2.39 7.23
N SER A 176 27.50 1.46 8.16
CA SER A 176 27.22 0.05 7.87
C SER A 176 25.83 -0.13 7.27
N ILE A 177 25.74 -0.91 6.20
CA ILE A 177 24.50 -1.26 5.50
C ILE A 177 23.46 -1.92 6.43
N LEU A 178 23.89 -2.49 7.56
CA LEU A 178 23.02 -3.10 8.57
C LEU A 178 22.06 -2.09 9.24
N TRP A 179 22.35 -0.79 9.16
CA TRP A 179 21.41 0.25 9.61
C TRP A 179 20.10 0.28 8.84
N GLN A 180 20.02 -0.37 7.66
CA GLN A 180 18.77 -0.55 6.92
C GLN A 180 17.90 -1.69 7.46
N ILE A 181 18.39 -2.58 8.33
CA ILE A 181 17.59 -3.71 8.86
C ILE A 181 16.22 -3.26 9.43
N PRO A 182 16.12 -2.17 10.22
CA PRO A 182 14.84 -1.73 10.76
C PRO A 182 13.80 -1.39 9.69
N GLN A 183 14.18 -0.76 8.57
CA GLN A 183 13.20 -0.41 7.52
C GLN A 183 12.73 -1.65 6.77
N TYR A 184 13.62 -2.60 6.45
CA TYR A 184 13.23 -3.88 5.84
C TYR A 184 12.36 -4.72 6.78
N PHE A 185 12.68 -4.75 8.07
CA PHE A 185 11.91 -5.51 9.05
C PHE A 185 10.51 -4.92 9.26
N LEU A 186 10.40 -3.58 9.34
CA LEU A 186 9.11 -2.89 9.41
C LEU A 186 8.28 -3.07 8.14
N LEU A 187 8.92 -3.10 6.97
CA LEU A 187 8.24 -3.34 5.70
C LEU A 187 7.64 -4.75 5.64
N GLY A 188 8.39 -5.78 6.02
CA GLY A 188 7.87 -7.15 6.04
C GLY A 188 6.77 -7.35 7.08
N ALA A 189 6.82 -6.64 8.21
CA ALA A 189 5.70 -6.57 9.14
C ALA A 189 4.47 -5.94 8.46
N ALA A 190 4.65 -4.79 7.81
CA ALA A 190 3.59 -4.08 7.09
C ALA A 190 2.97 -4.94 5.97
N GLU A 191 3.80 -5.72 5.27
CA GLU A 191 3.39 -6.67 4.26
C GLU A 191 2.44 -7.73 4.83
N VAL A 192 2.84 -8.41 5.91
CA VAL A 192 2.03 -9.47 6.55
C VAL A 192 0.67 -8.92 6.96
N PHE A 193 0.61 -7.76 7.62
CA PHE A 193 -0.66 -7.19 8.07
C PHE A 193 -1.53 -6.67 6.91
N THR A 194 -0.92 -6.11 5.87
CA THR A 194 -1.66 -5.54 4.73
C THR A 194 -2.15 -6.63 3.80
N PHE A 195 -1.28 -7.51 3.29
CA PHE A 195 -1.67 -8.50 2.28
C PHE A 195 -2.58 -9.59 2.85
N ILE A 196 -2.34 -10.09 4.07
CA ILE A 196 -3.26 -11.06 4.69
C ILE A 196 -4.62 -10.41 4.91
N GLY A 197 -4.66 -9.21 5.48
CA GLY A 197 -5.90 -8.47 5.72
C GLY A 197 -6.66 -8.15 4.44
N GLN A 198 -5.93 -7.78 3.38
CA GLN A 198 -6.48 -7.46 2.07
C GLN A 198 -7.04 -8.72 1.38
N LEU A 199 -6.30 -9.83 1.39
CA LEU A 199 -6.73 -11.09 0.80
C LEU A 199 -7.99 -11.62 1.48
N GLU A 200 -8.00 -11.68 2.82
CA GLU A 200 -9.18 -12.08 3.58
C GLU A 200 -10.38 -11.15 3.34
N PHE A 201 -10.17 -9.82 3.34
CA PHE A 201 -11.22 -8.86 3.06
C PHE A 201 -11.85 -9.09 1.68
N PHE A 202 -11.02 -9.30 0.66
CA PHE A 202 -11.50 -9.59 -0.68
C PHE A 202 -12.25 -10.91 -0.72
N TYR A 203 -11.70 -11.98 -0.16
CA TYR A 203 -12.38 -13.28 -0.16
C TYR A 203 -13.73 -13.24 0.57
N ASP A 204 -13.79 -12.68 1.78
CA ASP A 204 -15.00 -12.69 2.60
C ASP A 204 -16.09 -11.72 2.12
N GLN A 205 -15.70 -10.58 1.54
CA GLN A 205 -16.67 -9.61 1.03
C GLN A 205 -17.05 -9.90 -0.43
N SER A 206 -16.22 -10.62 -1.19
CA SER A 206 -16.54 -10.95 -2.58
C SER A 206 -17.74 -11.88 -2.71
N PRO A 207 -18.61 -11.67 -3.70
CA PRO A 207 -19.55 -12.68 -4.13
C PRO A 207 -18.82 -13.93 -4.63
N ASP A 208 -19.40 -15.12 -4.41
CA ASP A 208 -18.78 -16.38 -4.80
C ASP A 208 -18.47 -16.47 -6.30
N ALA A 209 -19.31 -15.84 -7.13
CA ALA A 209 -19.12 -15.76 -8.58
C ALA A 209 -17.94 -14.86 -9.01
N MET A 210 -17.41 -13.99 -8.14
CA MET A 210 -16.45 -12.94 -8.48
C MET A 210 -15.08 -13.08 -7.79
N ARG A 211 -14.78 -14.24 -7.19
CA ARG A 211 -13.48 -14.49 -6.52
C ARG A 211 -12.29 -14.37 -7.48
N SER A 212 -12.44 -14.79 -8.74
CA SER A 212 -11.40 -14.63 -9.76
C SER A 212 -11.09 -13.16 -10.05
N LEU A 213 -12.13 -12.31 -10.09
CA LEU A 213 -11.97 -10.86 -10.27
C LEU A 213 -11.21 -10.23 -9.10
N CYS A 214 -11.40 -10.71 -7.88
CA CYS A 214 -10.66 -10.23 -6.72
C CYS A 214 -9.16 -10.53 -6.81
N SER A 215 -8.80 -11.71 -7.32
CA SER A 215 -7.38 -12.04 -7.60
C SER A 215 -6.80 -11.12 -8.67
N ALA A 216 -7.56 -10.81 -9.72
CA ALA A 216 -7.16 -9.85 -10.75
C ALA A 216 -7.01 -8.43 -10.19
N LEU A 217 -7.89 -8.00 -9.30
CA LEU A 217 -7.80 -6.70 -8.62
C LEU A 217 -6.55 -6.58 -7.75
N SER A 218 -6.11 -7.65 -7.08
CA SER A 218 -4.85 -7.65 -6.32
C SER A 218 -3.63 -7.47 -7.24
N LEU A 219 -3.58 -8.19 -8.37
CA LEU A 219 -2.52 -8.01 -9.37
C LEU A 219 -2.54 -6.60 -9.96
N LEU A 220 -3.74 -6.05 -10.20
CA LEU A 220 -3.92 -4.69 -10.65
C LEU A 220 -3.41 -3.68 -9.61
N THR A 221 -3.62 -3.91 -8.31
CA THR A 221 -3.05 -3.07 -7.25
C THR A 221 -1.54 -3.00 -7.35
N THR A 222 -0.87 -4.15 -7.52
CA THR A 222 0.59 -4.20 -7.66
C THR A 222 1.06 -3.46 -8.92
N SER A 223 0.38 -3.65 -10.05
CA SER A 223 0.72 -2.95 -11.30
C SER A 223 0.55 -1.43 -11.17
N LEU A 224 -0.60 -0.97 -10.66
CA LEU A 224 -0.86 0.46 -10.43
C LEU A 224 0.08 1.04 -9.39
N GLY A 225 0.47 0.28 -8.36
CA GLY A 225 1.45 0.70 -7.37
C GLY A 225 2.83 0.94 -7.98
N ASN A 226 3.29 0.05 -8.87
CA ASN A 226 4.55 0.25 -9.59
C ASN A 226 4.49 1.47 -10.53
N TYR A 227 3.40 1.66 -11.26
CA TYR A 227 3.22 2.86 -12.09
C TYR A 227 3.16 4.14 -11.24
N LEU A 228 2.49 4.10 -10.09
CA LEU A 228 2.43 5.22 -9.17
C LEU A 228 3.82 5.54 -8.59
N SER A 229 4.60 4.51 -8.22
CA SER A 229 5.99 4.67 -7.78
C SER A 229 6.83 5.39 -8.84
N ALA A 230 6.79 4.92 -10.09
CA ALA A 230 7.51 5.53 -11.21
C ALA A 230 7.02 6.96 -11.49
N PHE A 231 5.71 7.20 -11.40
CA PHE A 231 5.14 8.54 -11.56
C PHE A 231 5.61 9.50 -10.47
N ILE A 232 5.55 9.09 -9.19
CA ILE A 232 6.05 9.89 -8.07
C ILE A 232 7.53 10.22 -8.28
N LEU A 233 8.34 9.23 -8.66
CA LEU A 233 9.76 9.44 -8.94
C LEU A 233 9.96 10.46 -10.06
N THR A 234 9.24 10.34 -11.17
CA THR A 234 9.33 11.25 -12.32
C THR A 234 8.93 12.68 -11.93
N VAL A 235 7.84 12.85 -11.18
CA VAL A 235 7.39 14.17 -10.71
C VAL A 235 8.42 14.79 -9.76
N VAL A 236 9.00 14.01 -8.85
CA VAL A 236 10.03 14.51 -7.94
C VAL A 236 11.28 14.91 -8.72
N THR A 237 11.75 14.09 -9.67
CA THR A 237 12.94 14.41 -10.44
C THR A 237 12.73 15.64 -11.32
N THR A 238 11.58 15.80 -11.98
CA THR A 238 11.30 16.98 -12.80
C THR A 238 11.23 18.27 -11.98
N LEU A 239 10.43 18.28 -10.90
CA LEU A 239 10.26 19.47 -10.04
C LEU A 239 11.55 19.88 -9.34
N THR A 240 12.41 18.92 -9.01
CA THR A 240 13.65 19.21 -8.27
C THR A 240 14.81 19.61 -9.18
N THR A 241 14.71 19.34 -10.49
CA THR A 241 15.74 19.65 -11.50
C THR A 241 15.42 20.91 -12.32
N GLU A 242 14.22 21.47 -12.21
CA GLU A 242 13.71 22.60 -13.03
C GLU A 242 14.60 23.86 -13.05
N ASP A 243 15.36 24.12 -11.98
CA ASP A 243 16.25 25.29 -11.86
C ASP A 243 17.73 24.99 -12.23
N GLY A 244 18.03 23.84 -12.85
CA GLY A 244 19.42 23.40 -13.07
C GLY A 244 20.14 22.94 -11.79
N LYS A 245 19.37 22.66 -10.73
CA LYS A 245 19.85 22.06 -9.49
C LYS A 245 20.02 20.55 -9.67
N THR A 246 20.86 19.93 -8.84
CA THR A 246 21.15 18.47 -8.86
C THR A 246 19.92 17.59 -8.61
N GLY A 247 18.80 18.13 -8.16
CA GLY A 247 17.61 17.34 -7.81
C GLY A 247 17.75 16.59 -6.49
N TRP A 248 16.67 15.92 -6.06
CA TRP A 248 16.71 15.08 -4.84
C TRP A 248 17.42 13.74 -5.07
N ILE A 249 17.40 13.24 -6.31
CA ILE A 249 17.97 11.93 -6.69
C ILE A 249 18.89 12.12 -7.92
N PRO A 250 20.06 12.76 -7.75
CA PRO A 250 21.14 12.77 -8.74
C PRO A 250 21.87 11.42 -8.80
N ASP A 251 22.69 11.22 -9.84
CA ASP A 251 23.56 10.05 -9.98
C ASP A 251 24.49 9.89 -8.76
N ASN A 252 25.07 10.98 -8.26
CA ASN A 252 25.80 10.98 -6.99
C ASN A 252 24.84 11.24 -5.82
N LEU A 253 24.36 10.16 -5.21
CA LEU A 253 23.47 10.19 -4.04
C LEU A 253 24.07 10.89 -2.80
N ASN A 254 25.38 11.12 -2.71
CA ASN A 254 25.98 11.93 -1.64
C ASN A 254 25.62 13.42 -1.76
N LYS A 255 25.37 13.90 -2.99
CA LYS A 255 24.84 15.25 -3.27
C LYS A 255 23.32 15.32 -3.23
N GLY A 256 22.67 14.17 -3.34
CA GLY A 256 21.22 14.03 -3.32
C GLY A 256 20.63 14.19 -1.93
N HIS A 257 19.31 14.35 -1.91
CA HIS A 257 18.49 14.39 -0.71
C HIS A 257 17.42 13.29 -0.78
N LEU A 258 17.89 12.04 -0.75
CA LEU A 258 17.02 10.87 -0.74
C LEU A 258 16.15 10.83 0.54
N ASP A 259 16.60 11.49 1.61
CA ASP A 259 15.85 11.68 2.84
C ASP A 259 14.54 12.45 2.61
N TYR A 260 14.54 13.48 1.77
CA TYR A 260 13.32 14.20 1.39
C TYR A 260 12.36 13.33 0.59
N TYR A 261 12.88 12.47 -0.28
CA TYR A 261 12.05 11.51 -1.02
C TYR A 261 11.37 10.51 -0.06
N PHE A 262 12.11 9.96 0.90
CA PHE A 262 11.53 9.07 1.92
C PHE A 262 10.53 9.79 2.84
N TRP A 263 10.79 11.04 3.23
CA TRP A 263 9.82 11.85 3.99
C TRP A 263 8.55 12.15 3.19
N LEU A 264 8.67 12.41 1.88
CA LEU A 264 7.52 12.60 0.99
C LEU A 264 6.67 11.32 0.95
N LEU A 265 7.31 10.15 0.81
CA LEU A 265 6.59 8.86 0.83
C LEU A 265 5.99 8.54 2.21
N ALA A 266 6.66 8.91 3.31
CA ALA A 266 6.09 8.79 4.65
C ALA A 266 4.84 9.67 4.81
N GLY A 267 4.90 10.92 4.33
CA GLY A 267 3.76 11.85 4.34
C GLY A 267 2.60 11.36 3.46
N LEU A 268 2.89 10.85 2.27
CA LEU A 268 1.89 10.26 1.37
C LEU A 268 1.25 9.01 1.98
N SER A 269 2.06 8.15 2.61
CA SER A 269 1.58 6.96 3.34
C SER A 269 0.68 7.35 4.50
N PHE A 270 1.05 8.40 5.24
CA PHE A 270 0.24 8.90 6.35
C PHE A 270 -1.09 9.47 5.87
N LEU A 271 -1.08 10.27 4.80
CA LEU A 271 -2.31 10.76 4.18
C LEU A 271 -3.18 9.59 3.69
N ASN A 272 -2.58 8.58 3.08
CA ASN A 272 -3.28 7.37 2.65
C ASN A 272 -3.90 6.62 3.85
N LEU A 273 -3.20 6.53 4.98
CA LEU A 273 -3.75 5.97 6.22
C LEU A 273 -4.97 6.77 6.73
N LEU A 274 -4.92 8.11 6.67
CA LEU A 274 -6.07 8.96 7.05
C LEU A 274 -7.28 8.70 6.13
N VAL A 275 -7.04 8.68 4.81
CA VAL A 275 -8.07 8.36 3.81
C VAL A 275 -8.65 6.96 4.05
N TYR A 276 -7.78 5.98 4.30
CA TYR A 276 -8.16 4.62 4.63
C TYR A 276 -9.06 4.57 5.87
N MET A 277 -8.69 5.26 6.96
CA MET A 277 -9.52 5.30 8.17
C MET A 277 -10.90 5.91 7.92
N ILE A 278 -11.00 6.94 7.07
CA ILE A 278 -12.28 7.53 6.67
C ILE A 278 -13.09 6.51 5.85
N CYS A 279 -12.48 5.88 4.84
CA CYS A 279 -13.13 4.86 4.02
C CYS A 279 -13.59 3.65 4.85
N ALA A 280 -12.76 3.18 5.79
CA ALA A 280 -13.06 2.06 6.68
C ALA A 280 -14.20 2.39 7.65
N LYS A 281 -14.33 3.64 8.11
CA LYS A 281 -15.47 4.09 8.94
C LYS A 281 -16.77 4.17 8.13
N ILE A 282 -16.70 4.62 6.88
CA ILE A 282 -17.87 4.73 5.99
C ILE A 282 -18.31 3.35 5.50
N TYR A 283 -17.39 2.40 5.39
CA TYR A 283 -17.66 1.05 4.90
C TYR A 283 -18.60 0.29 5.85
N LYS A 284 -19.85 0.09 5.41
CA LYS A 284 -20.79 -0.82 6.06
C LYS A 284 -20.47 -2.25 5.62
N ARG A 285 -20.01 -3.07 6.56
CA ARG A 285 -19.79 -4.51 6.38
C ARG A 285 -21.09 -5.16 5.89
N LYS A 286 -20.98 -6.14 4.99
CA LYS A 286 -22.11 -6.97 4.57
C LYS A 286 -22.80 -7.54 5.83
N LYS A 287 -24.09 -7.25 6.02
CA LYS A 287 -24.90 -8.01 6.99
C LYS A 287 -24.99 -9.42 6.41
N GLY A 288 -24.34 -10.38 7.06
CA GLY A 288 -24.58 -11.78 6.77
C GLY A 288 -26.06 -12.05 6.98
N SER A 289 -26.70 -12.62 5.97
CA SER A 289 -28.01 -13.25 6.12
C SER A 289 -27.89 -14.50 6.97
#